data_AF-A0A965URT7-F1
#
_entry.id   AF-A0A965URT7-F1
#
_cell.length_a   1.000
_cell.length_b   1.000
_cell.length_c   1.000
_cell.angle_alpha   90.00
_cell.angle_beta   90.00
_cell.angle_gamma   90.00
#
_symmetry.space_group_name_H-M   'P 1'
#
loop_
_entity.id
_entity.type
_entity.pdbx_description
1 polymer ?
#
loop_
_entity_poly.entity_id
_entity_poly.type
_entity_poly.pdbx_seq_one_letter_code
_entity_poly.pdbx_strand_id
1 'polypeptide(L)'
;LDITYEMPNLSFASITAADGLYELSRTSLTAFTPSSQLTSARVSAILDRAEVAYSTALRDISTGVATCGTVAYADNTNTLQALQSVAIAEDGRLFANRKNQIVFDPRIDFTFSTAIASFGGTATNAIPILSIGVGYGQETLFNRVQIDVDGGTAAQVAADTASQTQYGVQTLAFSNVPLNTLAAGSALAQNLLDKYKEPVSRFNEISTSLNACGSALFATVLALDVGDIINVTKTYTTGLPLSRTDSVFIESVNHDITTSDHRIRFGLGQAQLLTAFILDQSQLDDVDVGLG
;
A
#
# COMPACT_ATOMS: atom_id res chain seq x y z
N LEU A 1 -21.36 5.06 -20.64
CA LEU A 1 -22.24 3.99 -21.14
C LEU A 1 -21.98 3.89 -22.63
N ASP A 2 -21.49 2.74 -23.06
CA ASP A 2 -21.27 2.39 -24.45
C ASP A 2 -22.27 1.29 -24.84
N ILE A 3 -22.90 1.42 -26.01
CA ILE A 3 -23.93 0.48 -26.48
C ILE A 3 -23.57 0.03 -27.87
N THR A 4 -23.41 -1.28 -28.06
CA THR A 4 -23.16 -1.90 -29.37
C THR A 4 -24.32 -2.80 -29.75
N TYR A 5 -24.71 -2.73 -31.03
CA TYR A 5 -25.78 -3.55 -31.60
C TYR A 5 -25.19 -4.59 -32.54
N GLU A 6 -25.55 -5.86 -32.34
CA GLU A 6 -25.14 -6.97 -33.20
C GLU A 6 -26.38 -7.67 -33.78
N MET A 7 -26.46 -7.72 -35.12
CA MET A 7 -27.52 -8.47 -35.79
C MET A 7 -27.35 -9.99 -35.56
N PRO A 8 -28.43 -10.78 -35.49
CA PRO A 8 -29.82 -10.38 -35.66
C PRO A 8 -30.49 -9.84 -34.37
N ASN A 9 -30.09 -10.30 -33.17
CA ASN A 9 -30.86 -10.07 -31.93
C ASN A 9 -29.98 -9.85 -30.68
N LEU A 10 -28.76 -9.34 -30.83
CA LEU A 10 -27.85 -9.09 -29.69
C LEU A 10 -27.61 -7.59 -29.52
N SER A 11 -27.53 -7.15 -28.27
CA SER A 11 -27.16 -5.79 -27.93
C SER A 11 -26.37 -5.82 -26.63
N PHE A 12 -25.25 -5.13 -26.59
CA PHE A 12 -24.40 -5.05 -25.40
C PHE A 12 -24.43 -3.63 -24.86
N ALA A 13 -24.51 -3.50 -23.54
CA ALA A 13 -24.39 -2.25 -22.82
C ALA A 13 -23.22 -2.36 -21.84
N SER A 14 -22.22 -1.50 -21.99
CA SER A 14 -21.03 -1.45 -21.14
C SER A 14 -20.94 -0.13 -20.39
N ILE A 15 -20.64 -0.20 -19.09
CA ILE A 15 -20.45 0.98 -18.25
C ILE A 15 -19.04 0.91 -17.67
N THR A 16 -18.23 1.91 -17.99
CA THR A 16 -16.94 2.15 -17.34
C THR A 16 -17.11 3.29 -16.35
N ALA A 17 -16.69 3.05 -15.10
CA ALA A 17 -16.63 4.04 -14.05
C ALA A 17 -15.23 4.07 -13.46
N ALA A 18 -14.87 5.19 -12.84
CA ALA A 18 -13.61 5.36 -12.14
C ALA A 18 -13.89 6.02 -10.79
N ASP A 19 -12.94 5.89 -9.88
CA ASP A 19 -13.04 6.35 -8.50
C ASP A 19 -12.63 7.83 -8.34
N GLY A 20 -12.53 8.26 -7.08
CA GLY A 20 -12.11 9.60 -6.71
C GLY A 20 -10.69 9.96 -7.14
N LEU A 21 -9.78 9.00 -7.36
CA LEU A 21 -8.44 9.30 -7.87
C LEU A 21 -8.51 9.81 -9.32
N TYR A 22 -9.41 9.26 -10.13
CA TYR A 22 -9.66 9.77 -11.48
C TYR A 22 -10.27 11.17 -11.48
N GLU A 23 -11.12 11.49 -10.51
CA GLU A 23 -11.62 12.86 -10.35
C GLU A 23 -10.47 13.83 -10.03
N LEU A 24 -9.62 13.48 -9.07
CA LEU A 24 -8.44 14.27 -8.70
C LEU A 24 -7.46 14.41 -9.87
N SER A 25 -7.27 13.37 -10.68
CA SER A 25 -6.36 13.40 -11.83
C SER A 25 -6.82 14.35 -12.94
N ARG A 26 -8.09 14.77 -12.95
CA ARG A 26 -8.63 15.75 -13.91
C ARG A 26 -8.61 17.19 -13.41
N THR A 27 -8.19 17.41 -12.18
CA THR A 27 -8.04 18.75 -11.60
C THR A 27 -6.58 19.19 -11.61
N SER A 28 -6.37 20.49 -11.71
CA SER A 28 -5.05 21.12 -11.61
C SER A 28 -5.08 22.23 -10.57
N LEU A 29 -3.98 22.36 -9.86
CA LEU A 29 -3.79 23.34 -8.81
C LEU A 29 -3.45 24.70 -9.43
N THR A 30 -4.05 25.74 -8.87
CA THR A 30 -3.56 27.11 -9.06
C THR A 30 -2.27 27.29 -8.26
N ALA A 31 -1.38 28.18 -8.69
CA ALA A 31 -0.13 28.39 -7.97
C ALA A 31 -0.35 28.74 -6.49
N PHE A 32 0.26 28.00 -5.57
CA PHE A 32 0.25 28.33 -4.15
C PHE A 32 1.50 27.81 -3.43
N THR A 33 1.90 28.52 -2.37
CA THR A 33 3.02 28.14 -1.52
C THR A 33 2.51 27.94 -0.10
N PRO A 34 2.33 26.69 0.33
CA PRO A 34 1.86 26.44 1.67
C PRO A 34 2.98 26.47 2.71
N SER A 35 2.62 26.69 3.98
CA SER A 35 3.55 26.61 5.12
C SER A 35 4.02 25.17 5.36
N SER A 36 5.08 25.02 6.16
CA SER A 36 5.50 23.69 6.64
C SER A 36 4.39 23.08 7.50
N GLN A 37 4.05 21.82 7.24
CA GLN A 37 2.97 21.11 7.92
C GLN A 37 3.13 19.61 7.76
N LEU A 38 2.43 18.82 8.58
CA LEU A 38 2.38 17.36 8.42
C LEU A 38 1.84 16.98 7.03
N THR A 39 2.25 15.82 6.52
CA THR A 39 1.78 15.25 5.25
C THR A 39 0.25 15.14 5.19
N SER A 40 -0.39 14.69 6.27
CA SER A 40 -1.85 14.66 6.42
C SER A 40 -2.52 16.04 6.28
N ALA A 41 -1.94 17.05 6.91
CA ALA A 41 -2.38 18.43 6.77
C ALA A 41 -2.12 18.95 5.34
N ARG A 42 -1.02 18.55 4.69
CA ARG A 42 -0.71 18.88 3.28
C ARG A 42 -1.73 18.28 2.33
N VAL A 43 -2.11 17.01 2.51
CA VAL A 43 -3.20 16.36 1.77
C VAL A 43 -4.50 17.15 1.93
N SER A 44 -4.90 17.46 3.16
CA SER A 44 -6.12 18.24 3.42
C SER A 44 -6.07 19.62 2.75
N ALA A 45 -4.95 20.34 2.86
CA ALA A 45 -4.78 21.65 2.24
C ALA A 45 -4.85 21.64 0.72
N ILE A 46 -4.36 20.57 0.06
CA ILE A 46 -4.50 20.36 -1.38
C ILE A 46 -5.96 20.10 -1.75
N LEU A 47 -6.65 19.25 -0.98
CA LEU A 47 -8.06 18.90 -1.24
C LEU A 47 -9.03 20.07 -0.95
N ASP A 48 -8.66 20.98 -0.05
CA ASP A 48 -9.42 22.19 0.31
C ASP A 48 -9.27 23.35 -0.69
N ARG A 49 -8.34 23.25 -1.65
CA ARG A 49 -8.17 24.25 -2.70
C ARG A 49 -9.47 24.46 -3.46
N ALA A 50 -9.83 25.71 -3.77
CA ALA A 50 -11.13 26.01 -4.38
C ALA A 50 -11.33 25.36 -5.76
N GLU A 51 -10.24 25.18 -6.51
CA GLU A 51 -10.18 24.50 -7.80
C GLU A 51 -10.31 22.97 -7.72
N VAL A 52 -10.13 22.39 -6.53
CA VAL A 52 -10.30 20.95 -6.25
C VAL A 52 -11.60 20.71 -5.49
N ALA A 53 -11.83 21.47 -4.41
CA ALA A 53 -13.01 21.49 -3.55
C ALA A 53 -13.53 20.10 -3.19
N TYR A 54 -12.63 19.17 -2.88
CA TYR A 54 -13.00 17.76 -2.66
C TYR A 54 -13.86 17.65 -1.40
N SER A 55 -14.97 16.92 -1.42
CA SER A 55 -15.88 16.87 -0.26
C SER A 55 -15.18 16.33 1.00
N THR A 56 -15.33 17.00 2.14
CA THR A 56 -14.77 16.53 3.43
C THR A 56 -15.40 15.23 3.90
N ALA A 57 -16.63 14.91 3.46
CA ALA A 57 -17.28 13.62 3.75
C ALA A 57 -16.66 12.45 2.97
N LEU A 58 -15.92 12.74 1.91
CA LEU A 58 -15.23 11.75 1.07
C LEU A 58 -13.73 11.66 1.38
N ARG A 59 -13.32 12.04 2.58
CA ARG A 59 -11.91 11.99 3.00
C ARG A 59 -11.77 11.10 4.23
N ASP A 60 -10.76 10.25 4.23
CA ASP A 60 -10.32 9.49 5.39
C ASP A 60 -8.81 9.69 5.54
N ILE A 61 -8.41 10.67 6.35
CA ILE A 61 -7.01 11.13 6.40
C ILE A 61 -6.47 10.88 7.80
N SER A 62 -5.66 9.84 7.92
CA SER A 62 -4.95 9.51 9.14
C SER A 62 -3.80 10.50 9.40
N THR A 63 -3.39 10.64 10.67
CA THR A 63 -2.34 11.59 11.04
C THR A 63 -0.99 11.11 10.55
N GLY A 64 -0.43 11.83 9.59
CA GLY A 64 0.92 11.62 9.04
C GLY A 64 2.05 11.82 10.06
N VAL A 65 3.20 11.21 9.78
CA VAL A 65 4.41 11.27 10.62
C VAL A 65 5.48 12.19 10.03
N ALA A 66 5.57 12.27 8.70
CA ALA A 66 6.52 13.16 8.02
C ALA A 66 5.98 14.60 7.94
N THR A 67 6.90 15.54 7.81
CA THR A 67 6.59 16.97 7.66
C THR A 67 6.98 17.44 6.27
N CYS A 68 6.04 18.06 5.57
CA CYS A 68 6.28 18.72 4.31
C CYS A 68 6.92 20.11 4.51
N GLY A 69 7.83 20.47 3.61
CA GLY A 69 8.45 21.80 3.56
C GLY A 69 7.53 22.86 2.96
N THR A 70 8.06 24.06 2.74
CA THR A 70 7.33 25.20 2.11
C THR A 70 7.42 25.20 0.58
N VAL A 71 7.36 24.01 -0.02
CA VAL A 71 7.49 23.81 -1.47
C VAL A 71 6.32 24.47 -2.20
N ALA A 72 6.61 25.29 -3.22
CA ALA A 72 5.59 25.94 -4.03
C ALA A 72 5.04 24.97 -5.08
N TYR A 73 3.72 24.86 -5.17
CA TYR A 73 3.05 24.22 -6.29
C TYR A 73 2.90 25.25 -7.41
N ALA A 74 3.43 24.93 -8.59
CA ALA A 74 3.30 25.78 -9.76
C ALA A 74 1.86 25.75 -10.30
N ASP A 75 1.50 26.77 -11.06
CA ASP A 75 0.23 26.79 -11.76
C ASP A 75 0.12 25.60 -12.72
N ASN A 76 -1.08 25.00 -12.79
CA ASN A 76 -1.37 23.79 -13.57
C ASN A 76 -0.70 22.50 -13.05
N THR A 77 -0.20 22.46 -11.82
CA THR A 77 0.27 21.19 -11.21
C THR A 77 -0.91 20.24 -11.06
N ASN A 78 -0.79 18.99 -11.53
CA ASN A 78 -1.87 18.01 -11.39
C ASN A 78 -2.12 17.66 -9.91
N THR A 79 -3.37 17.70 -9.47
CA THR A 79 -3.73 17.46 -8.07
C THR A 79 -3.38 16.06 -7.60
N LEU A 80 -3.67 15.02 -8.40
CA LEU A 80 -3.34 13.64 -8.03
C LEU A 80 -1.82 13.46 -7.93
N GLN A 81 -1.05 13.98 -8.87
CA GLN A 81 0.42 13.92 -8.80
C GLN A 81 0.96 14.62 -7.56
N ALA A 82 0.43 15.80 -7.22
CA ALA A 82 0.81 16.51 -6.00
C ALA A 82 0.54 15.68 -4.74
N LEU A 83 -0.62 15.02 -4.66
CA LEU A 83 -0.97 14.14 -3.54
C LEU A 83 -0.08 12.88 -3.49
N GLN A 84 0.24 12.29 -4.64
CA GLN A 84 1.17 11.15 -4.73
C GLN A 84 2.57 11.53 -4.25
N SER A 85 3.08 12.71 -4.60
CA SER A 85 4.36 13.21 -4.07
C SER A 85 4.36 13.36 -2.55
N VAL A 86 3.22 13.75 -1.96
CA VAL A 86 3.05 13.83 -0.50
C VAL A 86 3.00 12.44 0.13
N ALA A 87 2.35 11.47 -0.52
CA ALA A 87 2.37 10.07 -0.10
C ALA A 87 3.78 9.46 -0.13
N ILE A 88 4.58 9.75 -1.17
CA ILE A 88 5.99 9.35 -1.24
C ILE A 88 6.80 9.98 -0.10
N ALA A 89 6.56 11.26 0.23
CA ALA A 89 7.23 11.92 1.35
C ALA A 89 6.88 11.27 2.71
N GLU A 90 5.67 10.73 2.85
CA GLU A 90 5.27 9.98 4.05
C GLU A 90 5.83 8.56 4.08
N ASP A 91 6.14 7.98 2.92
CA ASP A 91 6.19 6.52 2.68
C ASP A 91 4.85 5.85 3.07
N GLY A 92 3.76 6.60 2.86
CA GLY A 92 2.40 6.21 3.19
C GLY A 92 1.61 5.70 1.99
N ARG A 93 0.31 5.49 2.19
CA ARG A 93 -0.62 5.05 1.13
C ARG A 93 -1.59 6.18 0.79
N LEU A 94 -1.92 6.27 -0.50
CA LEU A 94 -2.97 7.13 -1.02
C LEU A 94 -3.81 6.30 -1.99
N PHE A 95 -5.08 6.09 -1.67
CA PHE A 95 -5.99 5.29 -2.49
C PHE A 95 -7.45 5.75 -2.33
N ALA A 96 -8.35 5.24 -3.16
CA ALA A 96 -9.79 5.40 -2.96
C ALA A 96 -10.35 4.08 -2.41
N ASN A 97 -11.04 4.12 -1.26
CA ASN A 97 -11.66 2.92 -0.69
C ASN A 97 -12.97 2.56 -1.41
N ARG A 98 -13.58 1.42 -1.05
CA ARG A 98 -14.87 0.95 -1.57
C ARG A 98 -16.06 1.93 -1.40
N LYS A 99 -15.95 2.92 -0.52
CA LYS A 99 -16.95 4.00 -0.34
C LYS A 99 -16.64 5.24 -1.19
N ASN A 100 -15.62 5.15 -2.05
CA ASN A 100 -15.08 6.24 -2.85
C ASN A 100 -14.53 7.40 -2.00
N GLN A 101 -14.06 7.11 -0.79
CA GLN A 101 -13.35 8.10 0.02
C GLN A 101 -11.86 8.04 -0.32
N ILE A 102 -11.22 9.20 -0.40
CA ILE A 102 -9.77 9.30 -0.53
C ILE A 102 -9.15 9.02 0.83
N VAL A 103 -8.42 7.92 0.90
CA VAL A 103 -7.73 7.45 2.10
C VAL A 103 -6.26 7.88 2.03
N PHE A 104 -5.76 8.44 3.14
CA PHE A 104 -4.34 8.70 3.34
C PHE A 104 -3.88 8.04 4.64
N ASP A 105 -3.04 7.01 4.53
CA ASP A 105 -2.51 6.28 5.68
C ASP A 105 -1.02 6.57 5.88
N PRO A 106 -0.59 6.82 7.12
CA PRO A 106 0.83 6.96 7.44
C PRO A 106 1.55 5.62 7.31
N ARG A 107 2.87 5.67 7.13
CA ARG A 107 3.72 4.48 7.03
C ARG A 107 3.69 3.54 8.25
N ILE A 108 3.19 4.04 9.38
CA ILE A 108 3.14 3.29 10.65
C ILE A 108 1.79 2.66 10.96
N ASP A 109 0.76 2.91 10.13
CA ASP A 109 -0.61 2.51 10.42
C ASP A 109 -0.75 0.99 10.60
N PHE A 110 0.05 0.22 9.86
CA PHE A 110 0.05 -1.23 9.89
C PHE A 110 1.07 -1.84 10.87
N THR A 111 1.94 -1.03 11.51
CA THR A 111 3.11 -1.55 12.26
C THR A 111 2.72 -2.48 13.40
N PHE A 112 1.55 -2.26 14.02
CA PHE A 112 1.03 -3.07 15.12
C PHE A 112 -0.32 -3.74 14.80
N SER A 113 -0.71 -3.72 13.52
CA SER A 113 -2.03 -4.22 13.11
C SER A 113 -2.03 -5.74 13.01
N THR A 114 -3.17 -6.36 13.30
CA THR A 114 -3.35 -7.81 13.20
C THR A 114 -4.09 -8.17 11.93
N ALA A 115 -3.79 -9.34 11.36
CA ALA A 115 -4.53 -9.84 10.22
C ALA A 115 -6.02 -9.98 10.53
N ILE A 116 -6.87 -9.37 9.69
CA ILE A 116 -8.33 -9.36 9.85
C ILE A 116 -9.00 -10.58 9.20
N ALA A 117 -8.27 -11.27 8.33
CA ALA A 117 -8.72 -12.50 7.68
C ALA A 117 -7.54 -13.45 7.44
N SER A 118 -7.84 -14.74 7.35
CA SER A 118 -6.86 -15.80 7.08
C SER A 118 -7.28 -16.59 5.85
N PHE A 119 -6.37 -16.71 4.90
CA PHE A 119 -6.53 -17.51 3.69
C PHE A 119 -5.73 -18.80 3.82
N GLY A 120 -6.37 -19.94 3.53
CA GLY A 120 -5.78 -21.26 3.69
C GLY A 120 -5.55 -21.68 5.15
N GLY A 121 -4.77 -22.75 5.34
CA GLY A 121 -4.58 -23.35 6.66
C GLY A 121 -5.75 -24.23 7.11
N THR A 122 -5.88 -24.41 8.43
CA THR A 122 -6.85 -25.33 9.06
C THR A 122 -7.86 -24.62 9.97
N ALA A 123 -7.84 -23.28 10.01
CA ALA A 123 -8.79 -22.51 10.83
C ALA A 123 -10.22 -22.69 10.30
N THR A 124 -11.20 -22.74 11.21
CA THR A 124 -12.62 -22.94 10.86
C THR A 124 -13.17 -21.85 9.94
N ASN A 125 -12.65 -20.63 10.03
CA ASN A 125 -13.01 -19.48 9.21
C ASN A 125 -11.94 -19.16 8.13
N ALA A 126 -11.05 -20.12 7.82
CA ALA A 126 -10.07 -19.96 6.76
C ALA A 126 -10.76 -19.80 5.40
N ILE A 127 -10.45 -18.73 4.70
CA ILE A 127 -10.93 -18.50 3.34
C ILE A 127 -10.14 -19.44 2.40
N PRO A 128 -10.82 -20.29 1.60
CA PRO A 128 -10.13 -21.20 0.71
C PRO A 128 -9.38 -20.45 -0.40
N ILE A 129 -8.18 -20.93 -0.71
CA ILE A 129 -7.33 -20.41 -1.78
C ILE A 129 -7.53 -21.28 -3.03
N LEU A 130 -7.87 -20.66 -4.15
CA LEU A 130 -7.98 -21.33 -5.45
C LEU A 130 -6.68 -21.24 -6.27
N SER A 131 -5.98 -20.11 -6.18
CA SER A 131 -4.64 -19.94 -6.75
C SER A 131 -3.76 -19.15 -5.81
N ILE A 132 -2.46 -19.45 -5.85
CA ILE A 132 -1.43 -18.73 -5.10
C ILE A 132 -0.28 -18.40 -6.05
N GLY A 133 0.06 -17.12 -6.12
CA GLY A 133 1.23 -16.60 -6.80
C GLY A 133 2.37 -16.44 -5.81
N VAL A 134 3.60 -16.69 -6.28
CA VAL A 134 4.82 -16.41 -5.54
C VAL A 134 5.66 -15.46 -6.39
N GLY A 135 6.02 -14.33 -5.81
CA GLY A 135 7.02 -13.43 -6.36
C GLY A 135 8.40 -13.83 -5.85
N TYR A 136 9.39 -13.74 -6.73
CA TYR A 136 10.78 -13.78 -6.31
C TYR A 136 11.19 -12.36 -5.91
N GLY A 137 12.23 -12.26 -5.08
CA GLY A 137 12.59 -10.97 -4.47
C GLY A 137 13.44 -10.07 -5.36
N GLN A 138 13.82 -10.51 -6.56
CA GLN A 138 14.73 -9.75 -7.43
C GLN A 138 14.02 -8.58 -8.10
N GLU A 139 12.72 -8.71 -8.32
CA GLU A 139 11.85 -7.73 -8.98
C GLU A 139 11.64 -6.48 -8.13
N THR A 140 11.79 -6.59 -6.82
CA THR A 140 11.69 -5.49 -5.85
C THR A 140 13.00 -5.21 -5.12
N LEU A 141 14.12 -5.70 -5.66
CA LEU A 141 15.44 -5.50 -5.06
C LEU A 141 15.94 -4.08 -5.37
N PHE A 142 16.08 -3.26 -4.33
CA PHE A 142 16.70 -1.94 -4.41
C PHE A 142 17.73 -1.80 -3.29
N ASN A 143 19.01 -1.88 -3.64
CA ASN A 143 20.15 -1.77 -2.71
C ASN A 143 20.91 -0.45 -2.82
N ARG A 144 20.34 0.50 -3.57
CA ARG A 144 20.69 1.91 -3.58
C ARG A 144 19.41 2.72 -3.68
N VAL A 145 19.18 3.65 -2.75
CA VAL A 145 18.02 4.55 -2.76
C VAL A 145 18.51 5.98 -2.76
N GLN A 146 17.94 6.81 -3.64
CA GLN A 146 18.24 8.22 -3.75
C GLN A 146 16.97 9.06 -3.59
N ILE A 147 16.99 10.02 -2.67
CA ILE A 147 15.90 10.96 -2.41
C ILE A 147 16.40 12.38 -2.61
N ASP A 148 15.87 13.08 -3.61
CA ASP A 148 16.10 14.52 -3.77
C ASP A 148 14.93 15.26 -3.13
N VAL A 149 15.21 15.88 -1.98
CA VAL A 149 14.25 16.75 -1.30
C VAL A 149 14.10 18.03 -2.11
N ASP A 150 12.86 18.45 -2.36
CA ASP A 150 12.57 19.66 -3.14
C ASP A 150 13.12 20.92 -2.43
N GLY A 151 13.77 21.79 -3.22
CA GLY A 151 14.56 22.91 -2.71
C GLY A 151 15.87 22.51 -1.99
N GLY A 152 16.19 21.22 -1.94
CA GLY A 152 17.43 20.69 -1.36
C GLY A 152 18.65 20.95 -2.24
N THR A 153 19.81 21.08 -1.60
CA THR A 153 21.09 21.32 -2.30
C THR A 153 21.78 20.04 -2.77
N ALA A 154 21.35 18.87 -2.27
CA ALA A 154 21.94 17.57 -2.58
C ALA A 154 20.96 16.41 -2.38
N ALA A 155 21.13 15.40 -3.23
CA ALA A 155 20.48 14.11 -3.13
C ALA A 155 20.90 13.36 -1.85
N GLN A 156 19.93 12.76 -1.16
CA GLN A 156 20.18 11.88 -0.01
C GLN A 156 20.28 10.45 -0.50
N VAL A 157 21.45 9.82 -0.35
CA VAL A 157 21.72 8.49 -0.88
C VAL A 157 21.94 7.50 0.26
N ALA A 158 21.16 6.43 0.27
CA ALA A 158 21.38 5.24 1.10
C ALA A 158 21.80 4.07 0.19
N ALA A 159 22.77 3.28 0.63
CA ALA A 159 23.32 2.17 -0.17
C ALA A 159 23.81 1.04 0.73
N ASP A 160 23.60 -0.21 0.29
CA ASP A 160 24.11 -1.41 0.97
C ASP A 160 25.17 -2.11 0.13
N THR A 161 26.45 -2.00 0.53
CA THR A 161 27.58 -2.54 -0.25
C THR A 161 27.60 -4.07 -0.28
N ALA A 162 27.10 -4.75 0.76
CA ALA A 162 27.08 -6.21 0.82
C ALA A 162 26.07 -6.76 -0.19
N SER A 163 24.85 -6.24 -0.16
CA SER A 163 23.80 -6.56 -1.13
C SER A 163 24.22 -6.18 -2.55
N GLN A 164 24.87 -5.04 -2.76
CA GLN A 164 25.38 -4.65 -4.09
C GLN A 164 26.44 -5.62 -4.62
N THR A 165 27.29 -6.15 -3.73
CA THR A 165 28.30 -7.15 -4.11
C THR A 165 27.65 -8.47 -4.52
N GLN A 166 26.59 -8.86 -3.82
CA GLN A 166 25.92 -10.15 -4.03
C GLN A 166 24.94 -10.14 -5.20
N TYR A 167 24.22 -9.03 -5.41
CA TYR A 167 23.09 -8.95 -6.35
C TYR A 167 23.25 -7.87 -7.44
N GLY A 168 24.34 -7.10 -7.41
CA GLY A 168 24.55 -5.98 -8.32
C GLY A 168 23.79 -4.73 -7.89
N VAL A 169 24.14 -3.57 -8.45
CA VAL A 169 23.54 -2.29 -8.05
C VAL A 169 22.16 -2.12 -8.68
N GLN A 170 21.13 -1.97 -7.84
CA GLN A 170 19.76 -1.63 -8.24
C GLN A 170 19.33 -0.33 -7.54
N THR A 171 18.99 0.69 -8.33
CA THR A 171 18.72 2.04 -7.80
C THR A 171 17.25 2.39 -7.86
N LEU A 172 16.69 2.80 -6.72
CA LEU A 172 15.41 3.51 -6.63
C LEU A 172 15.69 5.01 -6.42
N ALA A 173 15.05 5.88 -7.20
CA ALA A 173 15.25 7.32 -7.10
C ALA A 173 13.93 8.08 -7.14
N PHE A 174 13.76 9.01 -6.20
CA PHE A 174 12.68 9.98 -6.18
C PHE A 174 13.25 11.39 -6.17
N SER A 175 12.75 12.24 -7.07
CA SER A 175 13.14 13.65 -7.14
C SER A 175 11.98 14.56 -6.77
N ASN A 176 12.30 15.78 -6.32
CA ASN A 176 11.32 16.79 -5.89
C ASN A 176 10.37 16.28 -4.81
N VAL A 177 10.89 15.53 -3.83
CA VAL A 177 10.09 15.01 -2.72
C VAL A 177 9.82 16.17 -1.75
N PRO A 178 8.55 16.48 -1.40
CA PRO A 178 8.19 17.70 -0.67
C PRO A 178 8.47 17.63 0.84
N LEU A 179 9.61 17.08 1.25
CA LEU A 179 10.05 16.97 2.65
C LEU A 179 10.61 18.30 3.17
N ASN A 180 10.50 18.52 4.48
CA ASN A 180 10.97 19.76 5.11
C ASN A 180 12.50 19.84 5.26
N THR A 181 13.18 18.71 5.44
CA THR A 181 14.63 18.70 5.73
C THR A 181 15.36 17.60 4.96
N LEU A 182 16.65 17.82 4.68
CA LEU A 182 17.52 16.79 4.11
C LEU A 182 17.63 15.56 5.01
N ALA A 183 17.63 15.75 6.34
CA ALA A 183 17.65 14.64 7.30
C ALA A 183 16.41 13.74 7.18
N ALA A 184 15.23 14.32 6.94
CA ALA A 184 14.03 13.53 6.65
C ALA A 184 14.16 12.76 5.33
N GLY A 185 14.81 13.35 4.32
CA GLY A 185 15.16 12.68 3.06
C GLY A 185 16.10 11.49 3.27
N SER A 186 17.13 11.63 4.10
CA SER A 186 18.04 10.53 4.44
C SER A 186 17.31 9.40 5.18
N ALA A 187 16.41 9.74 6.10
CA ALA A 187 15.60 8.76 6.83
C ALA A 187 14.65 7.99 5.90
N LEU A 188 14.02 8.68 4.94
CA LEU A 188 13.19 8.05 3.91
C LEU A 188 14.02 7.11 3.03
N ALA A 189 15.20 7.56 2.57
CA ALA A 189 16.10 6.74 1.76
C ALA A 189 16.51 5.45 2.49
N GLN A 190 16.85 5.57 3.78
CA GLN A 190 17.23 4.43 4.61
C GLN A 190 16.05 3.48 4.84
N ASN A 191 14.84 4.00 5.11
CA ASN A 191 13.65 3.18 5.30
C ASN A 191 13.33 2.33 4.06
N LEU A 192 13.36 2.93 2.87
CA LEU A 192 13.15 2.21 1.62
C LEU A 192 14.26 1.20 1.34
N LEU A 193 15.52 1.53 1.64
CA LEU A 193 16.63 0.59 1.52
C LEU A 193 16.41 -0.62 2.42
N ASP A 194 16.03 -0.43 3.68
CA ASP A 194 15.82 -1.54 4.61
C ASP A 194 14.67 -2.47 4.20
N LYS A 195 13.66 -1.95 3.49
CA LYS A 195 12.57 -2.76 2.92
C LYS A 195 13.00 -3.61 1.72
N TYR A 196 13.90 -3.09 0.88
CA TYR A 196 14.13 -3.63 -0.46
C TYR A 196 15.57 -4.09 -0.73
N LYS A 197 16.50 -3.96 0.22
CA LYS A 197 17.91 -4.32 0.02
C LYS A 197 18.17 -5.82 -0.14
N GLU A 198 17.27 -6.68 0.35
CA GLU A 198 17.41 -8.13 0.25
C GLU A 198 16.27 -8.74 -0.57
N PRO A 199 16.53 -9.73 -1.44
CA PRO A 199 15.47 -10.44 -2.12
C PRO A 199 14.75 -11.39 -1.16
N VAL A 200 13.44 -11.21 -1.01
CA VAL A 200 12.58 -12.08 -0.20
C VAL A 200 11.56 -12.79 -1.11
N SER A 201 11.44 -14.11 -0.99
CA SER A 201 10.33 -14.85 -1.60
C SER A 201 9.05 -14.51 -0.85
N ARG A 202 8.00 -14.10 -1.55
CA ARG A 202 6.72 -13.71 -0.94
C ARG A 202 5.53 -14.17 -1.75
N PHE A 203 4.39 -14.35 -1.08
CA PHE A 203 3.12 -14.43 -1.80
C PHE A 203 2.82 -13.06 -2.41
N ASN A 204 2.62 -13.01 -3.73
CA ASN A 204 2.35 -11.77 -4.45
C ASN A 204 0.90 -11.66 -4.94
N GLU A 205 0.21 -12.80 -5.05
CA GLU A 205 -1.18 -12.87 -5.45
C GLU A 205 -1.86 -14.07 -4.80
N ILE A 206 -3.11 -13.92 -4.40
CA ILE A 206 -4.01 -15.04 -4.10
C ILE A 206 -5.35 -14.84 -4.81
N SER A 207 -6.04 -15.94 -5.06
CA SER A 207 -7.44 -15.88 -5.49
C SER A 207 -8.36 -16.76 -4.65
N THR A 208 -9.61 -16.32 -4.51
CA THR A 208 -10.71 -17.07 -3.94
C THR A 208 -11.97 -16.89 -4.79
N SER A 209 -13.01 -17.65 -4.49
CA SER A 209 -14.33 -17.55 -5.11
C SER A 209 -15.39 -17.57 -4.02
N LEU A 210 -16.45 -16.78 -4.21
CA LEU A 210 -17.61 -16.84 -3.31
C LEU A 210 -18.25 -18.24 -3.31
N ASN A 211 -18.25 -18.96 -4.43
CA ASN A 211 -18.77 -20.32 -4.45
C ASN A 211 -17.92 -21.28 -3.60
N ALA A 212 -16.61 -21.03 -3.52
CA ALA A 212 -15.68 -21.87 -2.76
C ALA A 212 -15.71 -21.57 -1.25
N CYS A 213 -15.82 -20.31 -0.85
CA CYS A 213 -15.74 -19.92 0.56
C CYS A 213 -17.03 -20.12 1.36
N GLY A 214 -18.18 -20.17 0.69
CA GLY A 214 -19.48 -20.35 1.34
C GLY A 214 -20.02 -19.06 1.99
N SER A 215 -21.35 -18.97 2.10
CA SER A 215 -22.07 -17.73 2.42
C SER A 215 -21.70 -17.09 3.76
N ALA A 216 -21.20 -17.87 4.72
CA ALA A 216 -20.76 -17.36 6.02
C ALA A 216 -19.54 -16.43 5.91
N LEU A 217 -18.70 -16.59 4.89
CA LEU A 217 -17.48 -15.79 4.70
C LEU A 217 -17.67 -14.62 3.73
N PHE A 218 -18.85 -14.46 3.12
CA PHE A 218 -19.07 -13.44 2.09
C PHE A 218 -18.87 -12.02 2.62
N ALA A 219 -19.40 -11.73 3.80
CA ALA A 219 -19.25 -10.42 4.43
C ALA A 219 -17.77 -10.09 4.69
N THR A 220 -16.98 -11.06 5.13
CA THR A 220 -15.55 -10.89 5.36
C THR A 220 -14.81 -10.64 4.05
N VAL A 221 -14.99 -11.51 3.05
CA VAL A 221 -14.23 -11.44 1.78
C VAL A 221 -14.58 -10.18 0.98
N LEU A 222 -15.86 -9.76 0.97
CA LEU A 222 -16.30 -8.55 0.26
C LEU A 222 -15.99 -7.24 1.00
N ALA A 223 -15.62 -7.32 2.28
CA ALA A 223 -15.22 -6.16 3.06
C ALA A 223 -13.71 -5.87 2.96
N LEU A 224 -12.90 -6.84 2.52
CA LEU A 224 -11.46 -6.67 2.33
C LEU A 224 -11.18 -5.60 1.27
N ASP A 225 -10.31 -4.66 1.61
CA ASP A 225 -9.92 -3.53 0.77
C ASP A 225 -8.39 -3.33 0.78
N VAL A 226 -7.91 -2.40 -0.04
CA VAL A 226 -6.50 -2.00 -0.08
C VAL A 226 -6.06 -1.50 1.30
N GLY A 227 -4.90 -1.95 1.75
CA GLY A 227 -4.32 -1.60 3.04
C GLY A 227 -4.60 -2.59 4.17
N ASP A 228 -5.64 -3.43 4.03
CA ASP A 228 -5.97 -4.46 5.01
C ASP A 228 -4.86 -5.52 5.13
N ILE A 229 -4.65 -6.00 6.35
CA ILE A 229 -3.70 -7.09 6.63
C ILE A 229 -4.42 -8.42 6.66
N ILE A 230 -3.85 -9.40 5.97
CA ILE A 230 -4.36 -10.78 5.95
C ILE A 230 -3.22 -11.76 6.20
N ASN A 231 -3.57 -12.94 6.69
CA ASN A 231 -2.65 -14.07 6.76
C ASN A 231 -2.86 -14.97 5.55
N VAL A 232 -1.77 -15.42 4.93
CA VAL A 232 -1.81 -16.41 3.86
C VAL A 232 -1.02 -17.63 4.30
N THR A 233 -1.72 -18.76 4.43
CA THR A 233 -1.14 -20.03 4.83
C THR A 233 -1.16 -21.02 3.68
N LYS A 234 0.03 -21.45 3.26
CA LYS A 234 0.22 -22.57 2.33
C LYS A 234 0.64 -23.82 3.09
N THR A 235 -0.18 -24.87 3.01
CA THR A 235 0.11 -26.19 3.59
C THR A 235 0.59 -27.16 2.52
N TYR A 236 1.56 -28.01 2.87
CA TYR A 236 2.14 -29.06 2.05
C TYR A 236 1.81 -30.43 2.66
N THR A 237 1.67 -31.45 1.82
CA THR A 237 1.46 -32.84 2.27
C THR A 237 2.77 -33.56 2.56
N THR A 238 3.89 -33.06 2.02
CA THR A 238 5.23 -33.60 2.17
C THR A 238 6.28 -32.48 2.18
N GLY A 239 7.45 -32.73 2.75
CA GLY A 239 8.55 -31.76 2.86
C GLY A 239 8.58 -30.99 4.18
N LEU A 240 9.62 -30.16 4.37
CA LEU A 240 9.74 -29.26 5.51
C LEU A 240 10.07 -27.85 5.01
N PRO A 241 9.40 -26.80 5.53
CA PRO A 241 8.29 -26.87 6.48
C PRO A 241 6.98 -27.38 5.83
N LEU A 242 6.14 -28.07 6.61
CA LEU A 242 4.82 -28.56 6.15
C LEU A 242 3.79 -27.43 5.99
N SER A 243 4.07 -26.24 6.52
CA SER A 243 3.25 -25.06 6.34
C SER A 243 4.11 -23.81 6.33
N ARG A 244 3.72 -22.84 5.51
CA ARG A 244 4.28 -21.49 5.51
C ARG A 244 3.12 -20.51 5.67
N THR A 245 3.23 -19.62 6.65
CA THR A 245 2.25 -18.56 6.90
C THR A 245 2.96 -17.22 6.89
N ASP A 246 2.50 -16.32 6.02
CA ASP A 246 3.01 -14.96 5.94
C ASP A 246 1.85 -13.98 6.19
N SER A 247 2.12 -12.93 6.98
CA SER A 247 1.21 -11.78 7.11
C SER A 247 1.55 -10.76 6.03
N VAL A 248 0.56 -10.37 5.24
CA VAL A 248 0.71 -9.54 4.05
C VAL A 248 -0.37 -8.46 4.04
N PHE A 249 -0.12 -7.35 3.36
CA PHE A 249 -1.15 -6.34 3.14
C PHE A 249 -1.70 -6.43 1.71
N ILE A 250 -2.96 -6.04 1.54
CA ILE A 250 -3.61 -6.02 0.24
C ILE A 250 -3.19 -4.76 -0.51
N GLU A 251 -2.61 -4.94 -1.70
CA GLU A 251 -2.19 -3.87 -2.62
C GLU A 251 -3.22 -3.63 -3.72
N SER A 252 -3.97 -4.66 -4.09
CA SER A 252 -5.01 -4.55 -5.12
C SER A 252 -6.11 -5.58 -4.90
N VAL A 253 -7.31 -5.23 -5.34
CA VAL A 253 -8.48 -6.12 -5.32
C VAL A 253 -9.11 -6.11 -6.71
N ASN A 254 -9.23 -7.28 -7.34
CA ASN A 254 -9.90 -7.45 -8.61
C ASN A 254 -11.06 -8.43 -8.49
N HIS A 255 -12.28 -7.96 -8.74
CA HIS A 255 -13.46 -8.79 -8.85
C HIS A 255 -13.73 -9.15 -10.32
N ASP A 256 -13.91 -10.43 -10.59
CA ASP A 256 -14.38 -10.96 -11.88
C ASP A 256 -15.71 -11.68 -11.62
N ILE A 257 -16.79 -11.15 -12.17
CA ILE A 257 -18.15 -11.66 -11.96
C ILE A 257 -18.67 -12.17 -13.29
N THR A 258 -18.93 -13.48 -13.31
CA THR A 258 -19.60 -14.17 -14.40
C THR A 258 -20.95 -14.69 -13.91
N THR A 259 -21.75 -15.27 -14.81
CA THR A 259 -23.04 -15.87 -14.43
C THR A 259 -22.89 -17.08 -13.51
N SER A 260 -21.71 -17.69 -13.46
CA SER A 260 -21.45 -18.91 -12.69
C SER A 260 -20.53 -18.72 -11.49
N ASP A 261 -19.66 -17.71 -11.49
CA ASP A 261 -18.65 -17.50 -10.46
C ASP A 261 -18.40 -16.01 -10.19
N HIS A 262 -18.18 -15.67 -8.92
CA HIS A 262 -17.60 -14.41 -8.48
C HIS A 262 -16.21 -14.69 -7.92
N ARG A 263 -15.20 -14.47 -8.75
CA ARG A 263 -13.80 -14.65 -8.41
C ARG A 263 -13.19 -13.35 -7.94
N ILE A 264 -12.41 -13.43 -6.87
CA ILE A 264 -11.73 -12.29 -6.27
C ILE A 264 -10.24 -12.60 -6.23
N ARG A 265 -9.44 -11.70 -6.81
CA ARG A 265 -7.97 -11.76 -6.79
C ARG A 265 -7.46 -10.62 -5.92
N PHE A 266 -6.54 -10.94 -5.03
CA PHE A 266 -5.88 -9.98 -4.16
C PHE A 266 -4.39 -9.93 -4.52
N GLY A 267 -3.89 -8.75 -4.90
CA GLY A 267 -2.46 -8.48 -4.99
C GLY A 267 -1.90 -8.19 -3.61
N LEU A 268 -0.72 -8.72 -3.32
CA LEU A 268 -0.16 -8.77 -1.96
C LEU A 268 1.20 -8.08 -1.86
N GLY A 269 1.30 -7.21 -0.85
CA GLY A 269 2.50 -6.51 -0.45
C GLY A 269 3.10 -7.04 0.86
N GLN A 270 4.38 -6.73 1.09
CA GLN A 270 5.10 -7.16 2.29
C GLN A 270 4.73 -6.29 3.50
N ALA A 271 4.04 -6.85 4.49
CA ALA A 271 3.78 -6.14 5.73
C ALA A 271 5.05 -6.12 6.60
N GLN A 272 5.57 -4.93 6.89
CA GLN A 272 6.60 -4.75 7.92
C GLN A 272 5.92 -4.59 9.28
N LEU A 273 5.55 -5.72 9.87
CA LEU A 273 4.93 -5.80 11.19
C LEU A 273 6.02 -5.83 12.26
N LEU A 274 5.87 -5.00 13.30
CA LEU A 274 6.70 -5.09 14.50
C LEU A 274 5.89 -5.75 15.60
N THR A 275 6.51 -6.67 16.32
CA THR A 275 5.92 -7.20 17.55
C THR A 275 6.13 -6.16 18.65
N ALA A 276 5.05 -5.65 19.25
CA ALA A 276 5.15 -4.72 20.36
C ALA A 276 5.79 -5.41 21.57
N PHE A 277 6.73 -4.71 22.22
CA PHE A 277 7.19 -5.13 23.54
C PHE A 277 6.12 -4.74 24.57
N ILE A 278 5.49 -5.76 25.15
CA ILE A 278 4.50 -5.60 26.23
C ILE A 278 5.20 -5.94 27.53
N LEU A 279 5.23 -4.97 28.45
CA LEU A 279 5.73 -5.13 29.81
C LEU A 279 4.93 -6.25 30.52
N ASP A 280 5.61 -7.09 31.30
CA ASP A 280 5.07 -8.23 32.03
C ASP A 280 4.53 -9.39 31.17
N GLN A 281 4.71 -9.37 29.84
CA GLN A 281 4.25 -10.44 28.92
C GLN A 281 5.30 -10.91 27.90
N SER A 282 6.30 -10.09 27.61
CA SER A 282 7.33 -10.42 26.61
C SER A 282 8.43 -11.28 27.24
N GLN A 283 8.91 -12.31 26.53
CA GLN A 283 9.96 -13.22 27.04
C GLN A 283 11.29 -12.54 27.45
N LEU A 284 11.55 -11.32 26.97
CA LEU A 284 12.74 -10.54 27.38
C LEU A 284 12.58 -9.87 28.76
N ASP A 285 11.36 -9.85 29.29
CA ASP A 285 10.95 -9.31 30.60
C ASP A 285 10.57 -10.43 31.58
N ASP A 286 10.83 -11.69 31.20
CA ASP A 286 10.59 -12.86 32.05
C ASP A 286 11.73 -12.99 33.07
N VAL A 287 11.40 -13.04 34.36
CA VAL A 287 12.38 -13.20 35.45
C VAL A 287 13.17 -14.51 35.36
N ASP A 288 12.70 -15.50 34.59
CA ASP A 288 13.34 -16.80 34.42
C ASP A 288 14.27 -16.87 33.18
N VAL A 289 14.11 -16.00 32.17
CA VAL A 289 14.88 -16.05 30.89
C VAL A 289 15.32 -14.68 30.32
N GLY A 290 14.96 -13.57 30.96
CA GLY A 290 15.31 -12.21 30.56
C GLY A 290 16.74 -11.79 30.96
N LEU A 291 17.21 -10.68 30.36
CA LEU A 291 18.50 -10.06 30.71
C LEU A 291 18.36 -9.33 32.06
N GLY A 292 18.44 -10.10 33.15
CA GLY A 292 18.59 -9.57 34.51
C GLY A 292 19.91 -8.82 34.72
#